data_AF-A0A931XEU6-F1
#
_entry.id   AF-A0A931XEU6-F1
#
_cell.length_a   1.000
_cell.length_b   1.000
_cell.length_c   1.000
_cell.angle_alpha   90.00
_cell.angle_beta   90.00
_cell.angle_gamma   90.00
#
_symmetry.space_group_name_H-M   'P 1'
#
loop_
_entity.id
_entity.type
_entity.pdbx_description
1 polymer ?
#
loop_
_entity_poly.entity_id
_entity_poly.type
_entity_poly.pdbx_seq_one_letter_code
_entity_poly.pdbx_strand_id
1 'polypeptide(L)' 'MSVVTLKINEKTKLGKAILDLLISTSKESSAIEFIVEKTIYDAEFVKMIEKSKKQIKDGQYKTIDTYDIWGSLGL' A
#
# COMPACT_ATOMS: atom_id res chain seq x y z
N MET A 1 22.17 -21.60 3.96
CA MET A 1 21.17 -20.54 3.69
C MET A 1 21.80 -19.23 4.11
N SER A 2 21.91 -18.26 3.19
CA SER A 2 22.49 -16.95 3.48
C SER A 2 21.38 -15.91 3.36
N VAL A 3 21.23 -15.06 4.38
CA VAL A 3 20.15 -14.07 4.44
C VAL A 3 20.70 -12.69 4.11
N VAL A 4 20.06 -12.01 3.17
CA VAL A 4 20.37 -10.63 2.80
C VAL A 4 19.13 -9.77 3.04
N THR A 5 19.25 -8.74 3.89
CA THR A 5 18.17 -7.77 4.14
C THR A 5 18.34 -6.56 3.23
N LEU A 6 17.33 -6.27 2.41
CA LEU A 6 17.33 -5.14 1.49
C LEU A 6 16.27 -4.13 1.90
N LYS A 7 16.65 -2.84 2.03
CA LYS A 7 15.73 -1.74 2.26
C LYS A 7 15.50 -0.98 0.96
N ILE A 8 14.35 -1.19 0.34
CA ILE A 8 14.00 -0.60 -0.97
C ILE A 8 13.03 0.56 -0.77
N ASN A 9 13.30 1.70 -1.42
CA ASN A 9 12.37 2.83 -1.45
C ASN A 9 11.49 2.79 -2.70
N GLU A 10 10.28 2.25 -2.55
CA GLU A 10 9.29 2.08 -3.63
C GLU A 10 8.82 3.38 -4.28
N LYS A 11 9.02 4.53 -3.63
CA LYS A 11 8.64 5.84 -4.17
C LYS A 11 9.60 6.35 -5.24
N THR A 12 10.73 5.68 -5.45
CA THR A 12 11.73 6.03 -6.46
C THR A 12 11.61 5.15 -7.69
N LYS A 13 11.92 5.67 -8.89
CA LYS A 13 11.87 4.88 -10.14
C LYS A 13 12.74 3.61 -10.07
N LEU A 14 13.95 3.75 -9.54
CA LEU A 14 14.91 2.65 -9.42
C LEU A 14 14.48 1.65 -8.34
N GLY A 15 14.02 2.12 -7.18
CA GLY A 15 13.50 1.24 -6.13
C GLY A 15 12.29 0.42 -6.59
N LYS A 16 11.37 1.04 -7.34
CA LYS A 16 10.23 0.33 -7.93
C LYS A 16 10.68 -0.75 -8.93
N ALA A 17 11.62 -0.43 -9.82
CA ALA A 17 12.15 -1.40 -10.79
C ALA A 17 12.83 -2.60 -10.12
N ILE A 18 13.61 -2.37 -9.05
CA ILE A 18 14.23 -3.45 -8.28
C ILE A 18 13.17 -4.32 -7.61
N LEU A 19 12.15 -3.73 -7.00
CA LEU A 19 11.06 -4.48 -6.37
C LEU A 19 10.31 -5.35 -7.39
N ASP A 20 9.95 -4.79 -8.54
CA ASP A 20 9.23 -5.52 -9.59
C ASP A 20 10.05 -6.73 -10.10
N LEU A 21 11.36 -6.56 -10.28
CA LEU A 21 12.26 -7.64 -10.66
C LEU A 21 12.27 -8.75 -9.60
N LEU A 22 12.48 -8.41 -8.33
CA LEU A 22 12.51 -9.40 -7.26
C LEU A 22 11.18 -10.18 -7.16
N ILE A 23 10.04 -9.49 -7.32
CA ILE A 23 8.70 -10.11 -7.29
C ILE A 23 8.50 -11.04 -8.49
N SER A 24 8.96 -10.67 -9.68
CA SER A 24 8.89 -11.56 -10.85
C SER A 24 9.72 -12.83 -10.67
N THR A 25 10.96 -12.69 -10.20
CA THR A 25 11.88 -13.82 -9.99
C THR A 25 11.37 -14.78 -8.92
N SER A 26 10.72 -14.28 -7.85
CA SER A 26 10.13 -15.16 -6.82
C SER A 26 8.89 -15.93 -7.29
N LYS A 27 8.18 -15.41 -8.31
CA LYS A 27 7.01 -16.09 -8.89
C LYS A 27 7.42 -17.23 -9.82
N GLU A 28 8.54 -17.06 -10.52
CA GLU A 28 9.05 -18.05 -11.49
C GLU A 28 10.00 -19.07 -10.85
N SER A 29 10.65 -18.71 -9.74
CA SER A 29 11.60 -19.57 -9.05
C SER A 29 11.47 -19.44 -7.54
N SER A 30 11.61 -20.55 -6.82
CA SER A 30 11.78 -20.58 -5.37
C SER A 30 13.18 -20.12 -4.91
N ALA A 31 13.93 -19.42 -5.78
CA ALA A 31 15.27 -18.93 -5.49
C ALA A 31 15.28 -17.72 -4.54
N ILE A 32 14.17 -16.98 -4.46
CA ILE A 32 14.03 -15.79 -3.63
C ILE A 32 12.78 -15.94 -2.74
N GLU A 33 13.00 -15.94 -1.43
CA GLU A 33 11.92 -15.89 -0.43
C GLU A 33 11.80 -14.46 0.12
N PHE A 34 10.60 -13.89 0.01
CA PHE A 34 10.30 -12.59 0.61
C PHE A 34 9.93 -12.76 2.08
N ILE A 35 10.81 -12.29 2.95
CA ILE A 35 10.50 -12.12 4.37
C ILE A 35 9.83 -10.76 4.51
N VAL A 36 8.52 -10.72 4.26
CA VAL A 36 7.72 -9.51 4.47
C VAL A 36 7.49 -9.40 5.97
N GLU A 37 8.00 -8.34 6.60
CA GLU A 37 7.58 -8.01 7.96
C GLU A 37 6.06 -7.89 7.97
N LYS A 38 5.42 -8.74 8.77
CA LYS A 38 3.97 -8.72 8.94
C LYS A 38 3.57 -7.29 9.31
N THR A 39 2.82 -6.65 8.43
CA THR A 39 2.18 -5.37 8.76
C THR A 39 1.42 -5.56 10.07
N ILE A 40 1.58 -4.63 11.02
CA ILE A 40 0.77 -4.61 12.24
C ILE A 40 -0.72 -4.44 11.94
N TYR A 41 -1.04 -4.00 10.72
CA TYR A 41 -2.39 -3.80 10.25
C TYR A 41 -2.94 -5.04 9.56
N ASP A 42 -4.19 -5.35 9.87
CA ASP A 42 -4.95 -6.40 9.21
C ASP A 42 -5.09 -6.17 7.70
N ALA A 43 -5.18 -7.26 6.93
CA ALA A 43 -5.25 -7.20 5.47
C ALA A 43 -6.51 -6.48 4.96
N GLU A 44 -7.64 -6.58 5.66
CA GLU A 44 -8.86 -5.84 5.31
C GLU A 44 -8.68 -4.35 5.54
N PHE A 45 -7.98 -3.96 6.61
CA PHE A 45 -7.64 -2.56 6.87
C PHE A 45 -6.79 -1.98 5.74
N VAL A 46 -5.74 -2.70 5.30
CA VAL A 46 -4.88 -2.25 4.19
C VAL A 46 -5.70 -2.07 2.90
N LYS A 47 -6.57 -3.04 2.56
CA LYS A 47 -7.46 -2.96 1.40
C LYS A 47 -8.43 -1.78 1.49
N MET A 48 -8.99 -1.52 2.67
CA MET A 48 -9.88 -0.37 2.90
C MET A 48 -9.14 0.94 2.60
N ILE A 49 -7.91 1.11 3.11
CA ILE A 49 -7.11 2.31 2.87
C ILE A 49 -6.76 2.48 1.38
N GLU A 50 -6.38 1.42 0.68
CA GLU A 50 -6.12 1.48 -0.76
C GLU A 50 -7.36 1.88 -1.57
N LYS A 51 -8.52 1.31 -1.22
CA LYS A 51 -9.81 1.68 -1.81
C LYS A 51 -10.11 3.16 -1.57
N SER A 52 -9.95 3.65 -0.34
CA SER A 52 -10.16 5.07 -0.01
C SER A 52 -9.20 5.99 -0.77
N LYS A 53 -7.92 5.63 -0.90
CA LYS A 53 -6.95 6.39 -1.71
C LYS A 53 -7.39 6.51 -3.17
N LYS A 54 -7.95 5.44 -3.75
CA LYS A 54 -8.50 5.46 -5.11
C LYS A 54 -9.72 6.36 -5.19
N GLN A 55 -10.67 6.23 -4.27
CA GLN A 55 -11.87 7.07 -4.21
C GLN A 55 -11.55 8.57 -4.11
N ILE A 56 -10.56 8.95 -3.30
CA ILE A 56 -10.11 10.35 -3.19
C ILE A 56 -9.57 10.86 -4.53
N LYS A 57 -8.76 10.07 -5.24
CA LYS A 57 -8.26 10.42 -6.57
C LYS A 57 -9.39 10.57 -7.59
N ASP A 58 -10.41 9.71 -7.48
CA ASP A 58 -11.58 9.70 -8.36
C ASP A 58 -12.63 10.77 -7.95
N GLY A 59 -12.36 11.61 -6.95
CA GLY A 59 -13.27 12.65 -6.47
C GLY A 59 -14.46 12.14 -5.64
N GLN A 60 -14.48 10.85 -5.30
CA GLN A 60 -15.53 10.20 -4.52
C GLN A 60 -15.27 10.33 -3.01
N TYR A 61 -15.22 11.57 -2.52
CA TYR A 61 -15.04 11.88 -1.10
C TYR A 61 -15.99 12.99 -0.67
N LYS A 62 -16.24 13.09 0.63
CA LYS A 62 -16.99 14.19 1.23
C LYS A 62 -16.08 14.91 2.21
N THR A 63 -15.88 16.21 2.02
CA THR A 63 -15.24 17.06 3.01
C THR A 63 -16.25 17.34 4.12
N ILE A 64 -15.82 17.19 5.37
CA ILE A 64 -16.65 17.45 6.54
C ILE A 64 -16.14 18.73 7.21
N ASP A 65 -17.03 19.70 7.38
CA ASP A 65 -16.78 20.84 8.26
C ASP A 65 -16.87 20.38 9.72
N THR A 66 -15.83 20.66 10.49
CA THR A 66 -15.78 20.32 11.92
C THR A 66 -16.70 21.19 12.78
N TYR A 67 -17.09 22.36 12.29
CA TYR A 67 -18.02 23.26 12.97
C TYR A 67 -19.49 22.93 12.65
N ASP A 68 -19.74 22.23 11.55
CA ASP A 68 -21.06 21.77 11.14
C ASP A 68 -21.01 20.39 10.49
N ILE A 69 -20.82 19.38 11.34
CA ILE A 69 -20.66 17.99 10.89
C ILE A 69 -21.98 17.50 10.25
N TRP A 70 -23.14 17.85 10.81
CA TRP A 70 -24.43 17.35 10.34
C TRP A 70 -24.85 18.02 9.03
N GLY A 71 -24.70 19.34 8.92
CA GLY A 71 -24.92 20.05 7.66
C GLY A 71 -23.97 19.57 6.55
N SER A 72 -22.71 19.28 6.90
CA SER A 72 -21.74 18.68 5.97
C SER A 72 -22.15 17.29 5.51
N LEU A 73 -22.90 16.53 6.32
CA LEU A 73 -23.46 15.23 5.96
C LEU A 73 -24.79 15.35 5.20
N GLY A 74 -25.42 16.53 5.18
CA GLY A 74 -26.73 16.76 4.56
C GLY A 74 -27.86 16.20 5.42
N LEU A 75 -27.67 16.18 6.74
CA LEU A 75 -28.60 15.70 7.76
C LEU A 75 -29.24 16.88 8.51
#